data_AF-A0A7R8XAR7-F1
#
_entry.id   AF-A0A7R8XAR7-F1
#
_cell.length_a   1.000
_cell.length_b   1.000
_cell.length_c   1.000
_cell.angle_alpha   90.00
_cell.angle_beta   90.00
_cell.angle_gamma   90.00
#
_symmetry.space_group_name_H-M   'P 1'
#
loop_
_entity.id
_entity.type
_entity.pdbx_description
1 polymer ?
#
loop_
_entity_poly.entity_id
_entity_poly.type
_entity_poly.pdbx_seq_one_letter_code
_entity_poly.pdbx_strand_id
1 'polypeptide(L)'
;MKLVNDERGRTSVLGFLAGFVAFYGPVLGVDGSWTHRIALVAVSTGVLLATFRYFLSTTNFQDLLQIGWRGGLLGLVFAVGTNVMVHGYPTYFGYGSYLAFLSFFHFSEYVTTSLIKPASLSLSSYLLNHSRAYHKAAVASWTEFFLEVFFFPGMKHRPMLWILGSTLCLIGEGLRKAAMFTAGSNFDHVVQEKKEEGHALVTSGVYALCRHPSYLGWFLWSIGTQVLLCNPLCTVGYAVASWNFFASRIYSEEITLIDFFGEDYLRYQERVPSGVPFIKGFQVSLQPELESEDEESDRNESD
;
A
#
# COMPACT_ATOMS: atom_id res chain seq x y z
N MET A 1 23.20 8.39 9.65
CA MET A 1 21.95 7.62 9.91
C MET A 1 21.12 8.34 10.99
N LYS A 2 20.59 9.54 10.67
CA LYS A 2 19.57 10.27 11.47
C LYS A 2 18.25 10.33 10.68
N LEU A 3 17.88 9.22 10.04
CA LEU A 3 16.76 9.18 9.09
C LEU A 3 15.45 8.71 9.73
N VAL A 4 15.49 8.12 10.94
CA VAL A 4 14.31 7.72 11.71
C VAL A 4 14.61 7.98 13.19
N ASN A 5 13.94 8.96 13.80
CA ASN A 5 14.15 9.26 15.23
C ASN A 5 13.46 8.24 16.14
N ASP A 6 12.41 7.59 15.64
CA ASP A 6 11.68 6.54 16.36
C ASP A 6 12.43 5.20 16.36
N GLU A 7 12.62 4.61 17.54
CA GLU A 7 13.35 3.35 17.72
C GLU A 7 12.68 2.17 16.99
N ARG A 8 11.36 2.13 16.92
CA ARG A 8 10.59 1.08 16.22
C ARG A 8 10.84 1.16 14.72
N GLY A 9 10.81 2.37 14.15
CA GLY A 9 11.13 2.56 12.74
C GLY A 9 12.58 2.18 12.40
N ARG A 10 13.55 2.55 13.25
CA ARG A 10 14.96 2.10 13.11
C ARG A 10 15.09 0.58 13.15
N THR A 11 14.35 -0.07 14.05
CA THR A 11 14.34 -1.52 14.22
C THR A 11 13.81 -2.23 12.97
N SER A 12 12.76 -1.69 12.35
CA SER A 12 12.24 -2.18 11.07
C SER A 12 13.28 -2.08 9.95
N VAL A 13 13.96 -0.93 9.82
CA VAL A 13 15.02 -0.71 8.81
C VAL A 13 16.19 -1.68 9.01
N LEU A 14 16.68 -1.83 10.25
CA LEU A 14 17.76 -2.76 10.55
C LEU A 14 17.35 -4.21 10.27
N GLY A 15 16.12 -4.59 10.62
CA GLY A 15 15.55 -5.89 10.28
C GLY A 15 15.57 -6.13 8.77
N PHE A 16 15.01 -5.20 7.99
CA PHE A 16 14.97 -5.28 6.52
C PHE A 16 16.36 -5.45 5.90
N LEU A 17 17.32 -4.64 6.32
CA LEU A 17 18.70 -4.75 5.83
C LEU A 17 19.34 -6.10 6.22
N ALA A 18 19.12 -6.57 7.45
CA ALA A 18 19.63 -7.86 7.89
C ALA A 18 19.05 -9.02 7.06
N GLY A 19 17.73 -9.03 6.84
CA GLY A 19 17.07 -10.04 6.00
C GLY A 19 17.55 -10.01 4.55
N PHE A 20 17.77 -8.81 3.99
CA PHE A 20 18.29 -8.64 2.63
C PHE A 20 19.72 -9.19 2.49
N VAL A 21 20.63 -8.76 3.38
CA VAL A 21 22.05 -9.15 3.36
C VAL A 21 22.23 -10.64 3.61
N ALA A 22 21.44 -11.22 4.50
CA ALA A 22 21.48 -12.65 4.80
C ALA A 22 21.22 -13.56 3.60
N PHE A 23 20.42 -13.08 2.65
CA PHE A 23 20.14 -13.77 1.40
C PHE A 23 21.18 -13.43 0.32
N TYR A 24 21.48 -12.15 0.10
CA TYR A 24 22.37 -11.73 -0.99
C TYR A 24 23.85 -12.06 -0.75
N GLY A 25 24.31 -12.01 0.50
CA GLY A 25 25.70 -12.28 0.86
C GLY A 25 26.21 -13.63 0.36
N PRO A 26 25.49 -14.74 0.63
CA PRO A 26 25.83 -16.06 0.09
C PRO A 26 25.70 -16.20 -1.44
N VAL A 27 24.83 -15.40 -2.08
CA VAL A 27 24.51 -15.54 -3.51
C VAL A 27 25.56 -14.89 -4.42
N LEU A 28 26.27 -13.86 -3.94
CA LEU A 28 27.35 -13.20 -4.68
C LEU A 28 28.73 -13.86 -4.49
N GLY A 29 28.89 -14.71 -3.48
CA GLY A 29 30.20 -15.23 -3.05
C GLY A 29 30.53 -16.67 -3.44
N VAL A 30 29.65 -17.39 -4.17
CA VAL A 30 29.84 -18.83 -4.42
C VAL A 30 29.65 -19.17 -5.90
N ASP A 31 30.75 -19.56 -6.55
CA ASP A 31 30.70 -20.35 -7.77
C ASP A 31 30.13 -21.73 -7.43
N GLY A 32 28.94 -22.03 -7.93
CA GLY A 32 28.23 -23.26 -7.58
C GLY A 32 26.91 -23.40 -8.34
N SER A 33 26.53 -24.65 -8.60
CA SER A 33 25.25 -25.02 -9.25
C SER A 33 24.05 -24.40 -8.52
N TRP A 34 22.92 -24.24 -9.23
CA TRP A 34 21.74 -23.57 -8.67
C TRP A 34 21.25 -24.19 -7.34
N THR A 35 21.38 -25.51 -7.20
CA THR A 35 21.06 -26.29 -5.99
C THR A 35 21.92 -25.91 -4.77
N HIS A 36 23.20 -25.59 -4.95
CA HIS A 36 24.10 -25.16 -3.88
C HIS A 36 23.69 -23.79 -3.33
N ARG A 37 23.27 -22.88 -4.21
CA ARG A 37 22.81 -21.54 -3.80
C ARG A 37 21.47 -21.63 -3.07
N ILE A 38 20.55 -22.49 -3.53
CA ILE A 38 19.28 -22.77 -2.84
C ILE A 38 19.54 -23.37 -1.45
N ALA A 39 20.49 -24.31 -1.33
CA ALA A 39 20.85 -24.89 -0.04
C ALA A 39 21.47 -23.85 0.91
N LEU A 40 22.38 -23.00 0.42
CA LEU A 40 22.97 -21.91 1.22
C LEU A 40 21.94 -20.90 1.72
N VAL A 41 20.99 -20.53 0.86
CA VAL A 41 19.85 -19.68 1.22
C VAL A 41 18.96 -20.36 2.26
N ALA A 42 18.64 -21.64 2.09
CA ALA A 42 17.80 -22.39 3.03
C ALA A 42 18.48 -22.51 4.41
N VAL A 43 19.80 -22.71 4.44
CA VAL A 43 20.60 -22.79 5.66
C VAL A 43 20.76 -21.42 6.33
N SER A 44 21.09 -20.36 5.59
CA SER A 44 21.21 -19.00 6.16
C SER A 44 19.87 -18.50 6.70
N THR A 45 18.78 -18.80 5.99
CA THR A 45 17.41 -18.55 6.44
C THR A 45 17.11 -19.37 7.70
N GLY A 46 17.37 -20.68 7.69
CA GLY A 46 17.16 -21.55 8.86
C GLY A 46 17.94 -21.11 10.10
N VAL A 47 19.19 -20.66 9.92
CA VAL A 47 20.02 -20.09 10.99
C VAL A 47 19.42 -18.78 11.50
N LEU A 48 19.00 -17.86 10.64
CA LEU A 48 18.32 -16.63 11.07
C LEU A 48 17.04 -16.92 11.86
N LEU A 49 16.21 -17.85 11.38
CA LEU A 49 15.00 -18.31 12.05
C LEU A 49 15.32 -18.89 13.44
N ALA A 50 16.41 -19.67 13.56
CA ALA A 50 16.82 -20.31 14.81
C ALA A 50 17.47 -19.34 15.80
N THR A 51 18.36 -18.45 15.35
CA THR A 51 18.98 -17.41 16.19
C THR A 51 17.91 -16.45 16.69
N PHE A 52 16.96 -16.11 15.82
CA PHE A 52 15.77 -15.33 16.19
C PHE A 52 14.91 -16.06 17.23
N ARG A 53 14.69 -17.38 17.10
CA ARG A 53 14.00 -18.22 18.10
C ARG A 53 14.74 -18.33 19.43
N TYR A 54 16.07 -18.30 19.44
CA TYR A 54 16.87 -18.31 20.66
C TYR A 54 16.71 -17.00 21.45
N PHE A 55 16.75 -15.85 20.76
CA PHE A 55 16.45 -14.54 21.37
C PHE A 55 14.99 -14.41 21.85
N LEU A 56 14.04 -15.19 21.30
CA LEU A 56 12.64 -15.27 21.80
C LEU A 56 12.52 -15.83 23.24
N SER A 57 13.56 -16.46 23.79
CA SER A 57 13.50 -17.09 25.13
C SER A 57 13.89 -16.18 26.30
N THR A 58 14.31 -14.94 26.04
CA THR A 58 14.83 -14.02 27.07
C THR A 58 14.17 -12.63 27.03
N THR A 59 13.20 -12.41 27.95
CA THR A 59 12.62 -11.16 28.51
C THR A 59 12.06 -10.02 27.61
N ASN A 60 11.06 -9.30 28.16
CA ASN A 60 10.39 -7.99 27.89
C ASN A 60 10.65 -7.14 26.61
N PHE A 61 11.11 -7.72 25.50
CA PHE A 61 11.46 -7.08 24.22
C PHE A 61 10.49 -7.41 23.07
N GLN A 62 9.30 -7.95 23.38
CA GLN A 62 8.45 -8.61 22.39
C GLN A 62 8.02 -7.70 21.23
N ASP A 63 7.75 -6.41 21.45
CA ASP A 63 7.27 -5.50 20.40
C ASP A 63 8.36 -5.12 19.40
N LEU A 64 9.53 -4.67 19.88
CA LEU A 64 10.67 -4.36 19.01
C LEU A 64 11.13 -5.61 18.24
N LEU A 65 11.11 -6.78 18.89
CA LEU A 65 11.43 -8.05 18.25
C LEU A 65 10.43 -8.40 17.13
N GLN A 66 9.13 -8.21 17.40
CA GLN A 66 8.07 -8.40 16.41
C GLN A 66 8.19 -7.47 15.21
N ILE A 67 8.68 -6.24 15.42
CA ILE A 67 8.97 -5.28 14.35
C ILE A 67 10.19 -5.71 13.54
N GLY A 68 11.29 -6.05 14.21
CA GLY A 68 12.55 -6.46 13.57
C GLY A 68 12.38 -7.71 12.71
N TRP A 69 11.61 -8.69 13.19
CA TRP A 69 11.24 -9.89 12.44
C TRP A 69 10.49 -9.61 11.15
N ARG A 70 9.44 -8.79 11.21
CA ARG A 70 8.64 -8.43 10.03
C ARG A 70 9.49 -7.67 9.03
N GLY A 71 10.30 -6.73 9.51
CA GLY A 71 11.32 -6.06 8.69
C GLY A 71 12.24 -7.08 8.00
N GLY A 72 12.81 -8.02 8.77
CA GLY A 72 13.69 -9.07 8.25
C GLY A 72 13.05 -10.00 7.23
N LEU A 73 11.82 -10.46 7.47
CA LEU A 73 11.07 -11.26 6.50
C LEU A 73 10.80 -10.47 5.22
N LEU A 74 10.43 -9.20 5.32
CA LEU A 74 10.23 -8.34 4.15
C LEU A 74 11.54 -8.13 3.38
N GLY A 75 12.66 -7.91 4.07
CA GLY A 75 13.98 -7.80 3.46
C GLY A 75 14.43 -9.08 2.76
N LEU A 76 14.15 -10.24 3.35
CA LEU A 76 14.40 -11.55 2.75
C LEU A 76 13.56 -11.76 1.49
N VAL A 77 12.26 -11.47 1.54
CA VAL A 77 11.37 -11.59 0.37
C VAL A 77 11.78 -10.61 -0.73
N PHE A 78 12.20 -9.39 -0.38
CA PHE A 78 12.74 -8.42 -1.33
C PHE A 78 13.98 -8.98 -2.02
N ALA A 79 14.92 -9.54 -1.25
CA ALA A 79 16.14 -10.13 -1.77
C ALA A 79 15.87 -11.35 -2.69
N VAL A 80 14.96 -12.23 -2.30
CA VAL A 80 14.50 -13.35 -3.15
C VAL A 80 13.92 -12.80 -4.46
N GLY A 81 13.05 -11.79 -4.38
CA GLY A 81 12.40 -11.18 -5.53
C GLY A 81 13.39 -10.59 -6.53
N THR A 82 14.33 -9.75 -6.06
CA THR A 82 15.36 -9.16 -6.92
C THR A 82 16.30 -10.22 -7.47
N ASN A 83 16.59 -11.28 -6.72
CA ASN A 83 17.41 -12.37 -7.21
C ASN A 83 16.73 -13.17 -8.34
N VAL A 84 15.45 -13.51 -8.19
CA VAL A 84 14.66 -14.14 -9.26
C VAL A 84 14.59 -13.24 -10.49
N MET A 85 14.46 -11.92 -10.30
CA MET A 85 14.43 -10.95 -11.40
C MET A 85 15.76 -10.86 -12.16
N VAL A 86 16.91 -10.98 -11.49
CA VAL A 86 18.24 -10.82 -12.12
C VAL A 86 18.81 -12.15 -12.64
N HIS A 87 18.57 -13.25 -11.94
CA HIS A 87 19.22 -14.54 -12.21
C HIS A 87 18.24 -15.68 -12.53
N GLY A 88 16.93 -15.45 -12.37
CA GLY A 88 15.91 -16.46 -12.64
C GLY A 88 15.70 -16.71 -14.13
N TYR A 89 14.84 -17.68 -14.44
CA TYR A 89 14.38 -17.84 -15.82
C TYR A 89 13.44 -16.68 -16.21
N PRO A 90 13.44 -16.21 -17.47
CA PRO A 90 12.66 -15.04 -17.88
C PRO A 90 11.14 -15.16 -17.65
N THR A 91 10.62 -16.39 -17.59
CA THR A 91 9.23 -16.72 -17.22
C THR A 91 8.86 -16.25 -15.81
N TYR A 92 9.83 -16.14 -14.88
CA TYR A 92 9.62 -15.78 -13.48
C TYR A 92 10.02 -14.33 -13.15
N PHE A 93 10.51 -13.55 -14.12
CA PHE A 93 10.92 -12.15 -13.87
C PHE A 93 9.78 -11.31 -13.27
N GLY A 94 8.57 -11.43 -13.82
CA GLY A 94 7.38 -10.77 -13.28
C GLY A 94 7.09 -11.13 -11.83
N TYR A 95 7.25 -12.41 -11.46
CA TYR A 95 7.07 -12.88 -10.08
C TYR A 95 8.16 -12.36 -9.13
N GLY A 96 9.41 -12.32 -9.59
CA GLY A 96 10.50 -11.72 -8.84
C GLY A 96 10.25 -10.23 -8.54
N SER A 97 9.85 -9.46 -9.56
CA SER A 97 9.47 -8.05 -9.39
C SER A 97 8.25 -7.89 -8.49
N TYR A 98 7.24 -8.75 -8.62
CA TYR A 98 6.08 -8.76 -7.73
C TYR A 98 6.47 -8.90 -6.25
N LEU A 99 7.35 -9.86 -5.91
CA LEU A 99 7.84 -10.05 -4.55
C LEU A 99 8.62 -8.83 -4.03
N ALA A 100 9.45 -8.22 -4.87
CA ALA A 100 10.20 -7.02 -4.53
C ALA A 100 9.26 -5.82 -4.28
N PHE A 101 8.29 -5.56 -5.15
CA PHE A 101 7.32 -4.48 -4.96
C PHE A 101 6.41 -4.71 -3.75
N LEU A 102 5.93 -5.93 -3.55
CA LEU A 102 5.08 -6.29 -2.41
C LEU A 102 5.80 -6.08 -1.08
N SER A 103 7.00 -6.63 -0.96
CA SER A 103 7.79 -6.51 0.26
C SER A 103 8.19 -5.06 0.55
N PHE A 104 8.60 -4.31 -0.48
CA PHE A 104 8.92 -2.90 -0.33
C PHE A 104 7.71 -2.05 0.06
N PHE A 105 6.54 -2.27 -0.53
CA PHE A 105 5.31 -1.54 -0.18
C PHE A 105 5.00 -1.66 1.32
N HIS A 106 4.97 -2.88 1.86
CA HIS A 106 4.68 -3.12 3.27
C HIS A 106 5.75 -2.55 4.20
N PHE A 107 7.02 -2.66 3.81
CA PHE A 107 8.13 -2.09 4.56
C PHE A 107 8.08 -0.55 4.59
N SER A 108 7.89 0.07 3.42
CA SER A 108 7.88 1.52 3.26
C SER A 108 6.69 2.15 3.97
N GLU A 109 5.52 1.50 4.01
CA GLU A 109 4.37 1.95 4.80
C GLU A 109 4.71 2.09 6.29
N TYR A 110 5.33 1.08 6.88
CA TYR A 110 5.69 1.10 8.29
C TYR A 110 6.74 2.18 8.58
N VAL A 111 7.78 2.26 7.74
CA VAL A 111 8.84 3.26 7.89
C VAL A 111 8.29 4.67 7.73
N THR A 112 7.51 4.96 6.69
CA THR A 112 6.93 6.28 6.50
C THR A 112 6.00 6.66 7.65
N THR A 113 5.20 5.73 8.16
CA THR A 113 4.34 5.98 9.34
C THR A 113 5.18 6.34 10.57
N SER A 114 6.32 5.67 10.78
CA SER A 114 7.24 5.98 11.88
C SER A 114 7.86 7.37 11.79
N LEU A 115 7.89 7.96 10.59
CA LEU A 115 8.41 9.30 10.33
C LEU A 115 7.35 10.38 10.52
N ILE A 116 6.12 10.13 10.08
CA ILE A 116 5.08 11.16 10.02
C ILE A 116 4.13 11.14 11.22
N LYS A 117 3.87 9.98 11.81
CA LYS A 117 2.90 9.80 12.91
C LYS A 117 3.36 8.69 13.88
N PRO A 118 4.53 8.84 14.54
CA PRO A 118 5.06 7.81 15.44
C PRO A 118 4.13 7.47 16.61
N ALA A 119 3.29 8.41 17.06
CA ALA A 119 2.34 8.17 18.15
C ALA A 119 1.33 7.05 17.84
N SER A 120 0.90 6.89 16.59
CA SER A 120 -0.05 5.83 16.18
C SER A 120 0.63 4.59 15.58
N LEU A 121 1.97 4.56 15.53
CA LEU A 121 2.72 3.47 14.91
C LEU A 121 2.49 2.15 15.67
N SER A 122 2.06 1.12 14.93
CA SER A 122 1.82 -0.21 15.48
C SER A 122 2.12 -1.29 14.44
N LEU A 123 2.05 -2.57 14.83
CA LEU A 123 2.31 -3.68 13.92
C LEU A 123 1.36 -3.73 12.71
N SER A 124 0.15 -3.16 12.83
CA SER A 124 -0.80 -3.07 11.71
C SER A 124 -0.37 -2.04 10.66
N SER A 125 0.51 -1.09 11.00
CA SER A 125 1.06 -0.09 10.06
C SER A 125 1.91 -0.70 8.93
N TYR A 126 2.33 -1.97 9.07
CA TYR A 126 2.90 -2.74 7.95
C TYR A 126 1.86 -3.08 6.88
N LEU A 127 0.57 -3.04 7.20
CA LEU A 127 -0.55 -3.46 6.34
C LEU A 127 -0.47 -4.92 5.86
N LEU A 128 0.22 -5.82 6.56
CA LEU A 128 0.33 -7.22 6.14
C LEU A 128 -0.99 -8.01 6.24
N ASN A 129 -1.83 -7.65 7.21
CA ASN A 129 -3.05 -8.39 7.55
C ASN A 129 -4.26 -7.46 7.66
N HIS A 130 -4.51 -6.65 6.63
CA HIS A 130 -5.57 -5.64 6.69
C HIS A 130 -6.96 -6.15 6.28
N SER A 131 -7.09 -7.26 5.55
CA SER A 131 -8.40 -7.88 5.30
C SER A 131 -8.29 -9.33 4.81
N ARG A 132 -9.30 -10.16 5.12
CA ARG A 132 -9.42 -11.51 4.56
C ARG A 132 -9.55 -11.50 3.03
N ALA A 133 -10.18 -10.46 2.48
CA ALA A 133 -10.34 -10.29 1.03
C ALA A 133 -8.98 -10.12 0.34
N TYR A 134 -8.07 -9.37 0.97
CA TYR A 134 -6.70 -9.20 0.48
C TYR A 134 -5.95 -10.53 0.42
N HIS A 135 -5.99 -11.35 1.48
CA HIS A 135 -5.31 -12.66 1.46
C HIS A 135 -5.89 -13.59 0.40
N LYS A 136 -7.23 -13.61 0.23
CA LYS A 136 -7.87 -14.40 -0.83
C LYS A 136 -7.44 -13.93 -2.22
N ALA A 137 -7.36 -12.62 -2.46
CA ALA A 137 -6.91 -12.05 -3.73
C ALA A 137 -5.45 -12.42 -4.00
N ALA A 138 -4.58 -12.31 -2.99
CA ALA A 138 -3.17 -12.69 -3.11
C ALA A 138 -3.02 -14.19 -3.47
N VAL A 139 -3.70 -15.08 -2.75
CA VAL A 139 -3.69 -16.52 -3.06
C VAL A 139 -4.21 -16.78 -4.48
N ALA A 140 -5.31 -16.15 -4.89
CA ALA A 140 -5.84 -16.27 -6.25
C ALA A 140 -4.81 -15.82 -7.31
N SER A 141 -4.10 -14.71 -7.08
CA SER A 141 -3.06 -14.23 -8.00
C SER A 141 -1.89 -15.20 -8.14
N TRP A 142 -1.47 -15.84 -7.04
CA TRP A 142 -0.39 -16.83 -7.07
C TRP A 142 -0.86 -18.11 -7.76
N THR A 143 -2.08 -18.56 -7.46
CA THR A 143 -2.69 -19.72 -8.11
C THR A 143 -2.80 -19.52 -9.62
N GLU A 144 -3.34 -18.38 -10.07
CA GLU A 144 -3.40 -18.05 -11.50
C GLU A 144 -2.00 -18.04 -12.12
N PHE A 145 -1.04 -17.34 -11.50
CA PHE A 145 0.31 -17.24 -12.01
C PHE A 145 0.95 -18.62 -12.21
N PHE A 146 0.95 -19.47 -11.18
CA PHE A 146 1.62 -20.77 -11.24
C PHE A 146 0.89 -21.79 -12.13
N LEU A 147 -0.44 -21.76 -12.18
CA LEU A 147 -1.20 -22.58 -13.14
C LEU A 147 -0.87 -22.19 -14.58
N GLU A 148 -0.82 -20.88 -14.88
CA GLU A 148 -0.49 -20.40 -16.21
C GLU A 148 0.98 -20.60 -16.56
N VAL A 149 1.91 -20.57 -15.60
CA VAL A 149 3.30 -21.00 -15.83
C VAL A 149 3.36 -22.48 -16.21
N PHE A 150 2.57 -23.33 -15.53
CA PHE A 150 2.56 -24.77 -15.78
C PHE A 150 1.99 -25.13 -17.15
N PHE A 151 0.83 -24.56 -17.52
CA PHE A 151 0.16 -24.88 -18.78
C PHE A 151 0.61 -24.02 -19.97
N PHE A 152 0.95 -22.75 -19.72
CA PHE A 152 1.17 -21.73 -20.76
C PHE A 152 2.38 -20.81 -20.45
N PRO A 153 3.60 -21.35 -20.24
CA PRO A 153 4.76 -20.58 -19.77
C PRO A 153 5.12 -19.38 -20.67
N GLY A 154 4.85 -19.47 -21.98
CA GLY A 154 5.07 -18.38 -22.93
C GLY A 154 4.21 -17.13 -22.69
N MET A 155 3.14 -17.21 -21.88
CA MET A 155 2.32 -16.06 -21.51
C MET A 155 3.01 -15.15 -20.50
N LYS A 156 3.93 -15.67 -19.69
CA LYS A 156 4.53 -14.95 -18.55
C LYS A 156 5.79 -14.17 -18.88
N HIS A 157 6.30 -14.32 -20.11
CA HIS A 157 7.44 -13.55 -20.59
C HIS A 157 7.01 -12.47 -21.59
N ARG A 158 6.48 -11.35 -21.06
CA ARG A 158 6.00 -10.21 -21.86
C ARG A 158 6.65 -8.90 -21.39
N PRO A 159 7.79 -8.48 -21.99
CA PRO A 159 8.55 -7.31 -21.52
C PRO A 159 7.74 -6.02 -21.43
N MET A 160 6.83 -5.78 -22.39
CA MET A 160 5.97 -4.58 -22.37
C MET A 160 5.04 -4.55 -21.16
N LEU A 161 4.43 -5.68 -20.81
CA LEU A 161 3.57 -5.77 -19.63
C LEU A 161 4.39 -5.67 -18.35
N TRP A 162 5.59 -6.25 -18.33
CA TRP A 162 6.50 -6.10 -17.19
C TRP A 162 6.92 -4.64 -16.95
N ILE A 163 7.25 -3.89 -18.02
CA ILE A 163 7.56 -2.45 -17.93
C ILE A 163 6.33 -1.68 -17.44
N LEU A 164 5.17 -1.90 -18.06
CA LEU A 164 3.93 -1.22 -17.68
C LEU A 164 3.57 -1.47 -16.21
N GLY A 165 3.59 -2.74 -15.78
CA GLY A 165 3.31 -3.12 -14.40
C GLY A 165 4.31 -2.51 -13.43
N SER A 166 5.60 -2.51 -13.77
CA SER A 166 6.65 -1.87 -12.95
C SER A 166 6.40 -0.36 -12.82
N THR A 167 6.07 0.31 -13.92
CA THR A 167 5.75 1.74 -13.93
C THR A 167 4.51 2.04 -13.08
N LEU A 168 3.44 1.26 -13.19
CA LEU A 168 2.25 1.40 -12.36
C LEU A 168 2.55 1.21 -10.88
N CYS A 169 3.35 0.20 -10.52
CA CYS A 169 3.79 -0.01 -9.15
C CYS A 169 4.64 1.14 -8.62
N LEU A 170 5.61 1.64 -9.41
CA LEU A 170 6.47 2.76 -9.00
C LEU A 170 5.70 4.07 -8.83
N ILE A 171 4.81 4.40 -9.78
CA ILE A 171 3.95 5.59 -9.68
C ILE A 171 3.00 5.46 -8.48
N GLY A 172 2.38 4.29 -8.31
CA GLY A 172 1.46 4.04 -7.21
C GLY A 172 2.13 4.13 -5.84
N GLU A 173 3.30 3.52 -5.71
CA GLU A 173 4.16 3.59 -4.54
C GLU A 173 4.57 5.05 -4.25
N GLY A 174 5.10 5.75 -5.25
CA GLY A 174 5.54 7.14 -5.12
C GLY A 174 4.40 8.08 -4.71
N LEU A 175 3.24 7.98 -5.37
CA LEU A 175 2.08 8.82 -5.07
C LEU A 175 1.54 8.56 -3.66
N ARG A 176 1.52 7.29 -3.24
CA ARG A 176 1.10 6.92 -1.88
C ARG A 176 2.03 7.51 -0.83
N LYS A 177 3.35 7.36 -0.99
CA LYS A 177 4.33 7.93 -0.06
C LYS A 177 4.32 9.45 -0.07
N ALA A 178 4.16 10.07 -1.25
CA ALA A 178 4.02 11.52 -1.36
C ALA A 178 2.77 12.03 -0.61
N ALA A 179 1.64 11.32 -0.70
CA ALA A 179 0.43 11.64 0.05
C ALA A 179 0.64 11.55 1.56
N MET A 180 1.31 10.49 2.02
CA MET A 180 1.66 10.30 3.44
C MET A 180 2.55 11.43 3.95
N PHE A 181 3.64 11.76 3.24
CA PHE A 181 4.54 12.85 3.64
C PHE A 181 3.88 14.23 3.58
N THR A 182 3.01 14.46 2.59
CA THR A 182 2.31 15.75 2.45
C THR A 182 1.26 15.96 3.53
N ALA A 183 0.52 14.90 3.91
CA ALA A 183 -0.47 14.99 4.98
C ALA A 183 0.15 14.96 6.38
N GLY A 184 1.32 14.33 6.54
CA GLY A 184 2.04 14.31 7.80
C GLY A 184 1.23 13.60 8.90
N SER A 185 1.08 14.27 10.05
CA SER A 185 0.27 13.76 11.18
C SER A 185 -1.23 13.67 10.88
N ASN A 186 -1.72 14.31 9.81
CA ASN A 186 -3.11 14.23 9.38
C ASN A 186 -3.40 12.95 8.57
N PHE A 187 -2.37 12.18 8.19
CA PHE A 187 -2.56 10.91 7.52
C PHE A 187 -2.91 9.80 8.51
N ASP A 188 -3.87 8.94 8.16
CA ASP A 188 -4.17 7.72 8.91
C ASP A 188 -4.52 6.55 7.99
N HIS A 189 -4.23 5.32 8.43
CA HIS A 189 -4.61 4.09 7.72
C HIS A 189 -6.07 3.74 7.91
N VAL A 190 -6.73 4.29 8.93
CA VAL A 190 -8.14 4.11 9.25
C VAL A 190 -8.87 5.44 9.05
N VAL A 191 -10.06 5.40 8.45
CA VAL A 191 -10.91 6.59 8.34
C VAL A 191 -11.28 7.03 9.75
N GLN A 192 -10.99 8.28 10.09
CA GLN A 192 -11.22 8.82 11.42
C GLN A 192 -12.67 9.30 11.55
N GLU A 193 -13.39 8.84 12.57
CA GLU A 193 -14.77 9.28 12.84
C GLU A 193 -14.84 10.54 13.70
N LYS A 194 -13.74 10.92 14.35
CA LYS A 194 -13.64 12.11 15.20
C LYS A 194 -12.46 12.98 14.80
N LYS A 195 -12.65 14.30 14.88
CA LYS A 195 -11.59 15.27 14.62
C LYS A 195 -10.66 15.32 15.83
N GLU A 196 -9.43 14.85 15.66
CA GLU A 196 -8.37 15.00 16.65
C GLU A 196 -7.91 16.46 16.75
N GLU A 197 -7.40 16.84 17.93
CA GLU A 197 -6.80 18.15 18.13
C GLU A 197 -5.56 18.30 17.23
N GLY A 198 -5.54 19.33 16.37
CA GLY A 198 -4.50 19.52 15.36
C GLY A 198 -4.78 18.88 13.99
N HIS A 199 -5.92 18.19 13.81
CA HIS A 199 -6.35 17.71 12.49
C HIS A 199 -6.75 18.88 11.58
N ALA A 200 -5.96 19.11 10.53
CA ALA A 200 -6.12 20.18 9.57
C ALA A 200 -6.38 19.65 8.15
N LEU A 201 -7.14 20.43 7.36
CA LEU A 201 -7.40 20.11 5.97
C LEU A 201 -6.15 20.39 5.13
N VAL A 202 -5.64 19.35 4.45
CA VAL A 202 -4.46 19.44 3.58
C VAL A 202 -4.87 19.50 2.12
N THR A 203 -4.58 20.63 1.46
CA THR A 203 -4.95 20.86 0.04
C THR A 203 -3.75 21.20 -0.85
N SER A 204 -2.52 21.07 -0.35
CA SER A 204 -1.28 21.42 -1.05
C SER A 204 -0.53 20.17 -1.55
N GLY A 205 0.49 20.36 -2.38
CA GLY A 205 1.30 19.25 -2.91
C GLY A 205 0.46 18.30 -3.76
N VAL A 206 0.58 16.99 -3.53
CA VAL A 206 -0.21 15.99 -4.29
C VAL A 206 -1.72 16.08 -4.03
N TYR A 207 -2.14 16.69 -2.92
CA TYR A 207 -3.55 16.96 -2.64
C TYR A 207 -4.11 18.08 -3.53
N ALA A 208 -3.28 18.96 -4.10
CA ALA A 208 -3.75 19.93 -5.08
C ALA A 208 -4.14 19.29 -6.43
N LEU A 209 -3.65 18.06 -6.70
CA LEU A 209 -3.91 17.35 -7.96
C LEU A 209 -5.16 16.46 -7.87
N CYS A 210 -5.35 15.81 -6.72
CA CYS A 210 -6.54 15.01 -6.43
C CYS A 210 -6.75 14.92 -4.92
N ARG A 211 -8.00 14.70 -4.49
CA ARG A 211 -8.35 14.71 -3.06
C ARG A 211 -7.85 13.49 -2.30
N HIS A 212 -7.74 12.35 -2.99
CA HIS A 212 -7.35 11.06 -2.40
C HIS A 212 -6.10 10.45 -3.06
N PRO A 213 -4.94 11.13 -3.05
CA PRO A 213 -3.74 10.67 -3.77
C PRO A 213 -3.22 9.34 -3.22
N SER A 214 -3.36 9.08 -1.91
CA SER A 214 -2.96 7.79 -1.31
C SER A 214 -3.79 6.61 -1.84
N TYR A 215 -5.08 6.83 -2.11
CA TYR A 215 -5.99 5.83 -2.66
C TYR A 215 -5.75 5.61 -4.14
N LEU A 216 -5.53 6.68 -4.90
CA LEU A 216 -5.11 6.56 -6.30
C LEU A 216 -3.78 5.79 -6.41
N GLY A 217 -2.81 6.09 -5.54
CA GLY A 217 -1.53 5.41 -5.50
C GLY A 217 -1.69 3.90 -5.23
N TRP A 218 -2.51 3.54 -4.23
CA TRP A 218 -2.78 2.14 -3.91
C TRP A 218 -3.56 1.43 -5.03
N PHE A 219 -4.55 2.09 -5.63
CA PHE A 219 -5.31 1.57 -6.76
C PHE A 219 -4.38 1.19 -7.93
N LEU A 220 -3.54 2.13 -8.38
CA LEU A 220 -2.57 1.90 -9.46
C LEU A 220 -1.57 0.80 -9.12
N TRP A 221 -1.02 0.85 -7.89
CA TRP A 221 -0.08 -0.16 -7.42
C TRP A 221 -0.70 -1.56 -7.44
N SER A 222 -1.93 -1.70 -6.95
CA SER A 222 -2.61 -3.00 -6.87
C SER A 222 -2.83 -3.63 -8.25
N ILE A 223 -3.23 -2.83 -9.25
CA ILE A 223 -3.38 -3.28 -10.65
C ILE A 223 -2.00 -3.59 -11.24
N GLY A 224 -1.02 -2.72 -11.01
CA GLY A 224 0.36 -2.90 -11.46
C GLY A 224 0.94 -4.25 -11.04
N THR A 225 0.67 -4.72 -9.82
CA THR A 225 1.12 -6.04 -9.35
C THR A 225 0.61 -7.19 -10.21
N GLN A 226 -0.61 -7.11 -10.74
CA GLN A 226 -1.20 -8.17 -11.56
C GLN A 226 -0.76 -8.08 -13.02
N VAL A 227 -0.55 -6.86 -13.52
CA VAL A 227 0.06 -6.62 -14.82
C VAL A 227 1.49 -7.15 -14.86
N LEU A 228 2.27 -6.96 -13.79
CA LEU A 228 3.61 -7.56 -13.62
C LEU A 228 3.59 -9.08 -13.75
N LEU A 229 2.60 -9.72 -13.14
CA LEU A 229 2.42 -11.17 -13.19
C LEU A 229 1.86 -11.67 -14.53
N CYS A 230 1.49 -10.76 -15.45
CA CYS A 230 0.77 -11.09 -16.68
C CYS A 230 -0.46 -11.97 -16.38
N ASN A 231 -1.20 -11.65 -15.31
CA ASN A 231 -2.38 -12.38 -14.85
C ASN A 231 -3.65 -11.72 -15.43
N PRO A 232 -4.23 -12.20 -16.53
CA PRO A 232 -5.39 -11.56 -17.14
C PRO A 232 -6.62 -11.51 -16.21
N LEU A 233 -6.90 -12.59 -15.47
CA LEU A 233 -8.11 -12.68 -14.63
C LEU A 233 -7.94 -11.83 -13.36
N CYS A 234 -6.82 -11.98 -12.65
CA CYS A 234 -6.56 -11.17 -11.47
C CYS A 234 -6.33 -9.69 -11.79
N THR A 235 -5.85 -9.32 -12.99
CA THR A 235 -5.78 -7.89 -13.37
C THR A 235 -7.17 -7.24 -13.35
N VAL A 236 -8.16 -7.88 -13.97
CA VAL A 236 -9.55 -7.40 -13.96
C VAL A 236 -10.14 -7.50 -12.55
N GLY A 237 -9.93 -8.62 -11.86
CA GLY A 237 -10.44 -8.85 -10.52
C GLY A 237 -9.93 -7.82 -9.50
N TYR A 238 -8.63 -7.52 -9.52
CA TYR A 238 -8.02 -6.51 -8.66
C TYR A 238 -8.52 -5.10 -9.01
N ALA A 239 -8.64 -4.76 -10.30
CA ALA A 239 -9.17 -3.47 -10.72
C ALA A 239 -10.59 -3.25 -10.17
N VAL A 240 -11.49 -4.22 -10.38
CA VAL A 240 -12.88 -4.11 -9.90
C VAL A 240 -12.95 -4.10 -8.37
N ALA A 241 -12.23 -5.00 -7.70
CA ALA A 241 -12.26 -5.10 -6.24
C ALA A 241 -11.69 -3.85 -5.56
N SER A 242 -10.53 -3.35 -6.02
CA SER A 242 -9.93 -2.14 -5.48
C SER A 242 -10.75 -0.89 -5.79
N TRP A 243 -11.32 -0.79 -6.99
CA TRP A 243 -12.21 0.31 -7.36
C TRP A 243 -13.43 0.39 -6.43
N ASN A 244 -14.14 -0.73 -6.24
CA ASN A 244 -15.31 -0.80 -5.35
C ASN A 244 -14.94 -0.46 -3.89
N PHE A 245 -13.80 -0.98 -3.42
CA PHE A 245 -13.30 -0.68 -2.09
C PHE A 245 -13.05 0.83 -1.90
N PHE A 246 -12.35 1.47 -2.83
CA PHE A 246 -12.08 2.91 -2.73
C PHE A 246 -13.32 3.76 -2.98
N ALA A 247 -14.27 3.34 -3.83
CA ALA A 247 -15.53 4.06 -4.03
C ALA A 247 -16.34 4.17 -2.75
N SER A 248 -16.52 3.03 -2.06
CA SER A 248 -17.20 3.02 -0.77
C SER A 248 -16.43 3.81 0.29
N ARG A 249 -15.11 3.66 0.34
CA ARG A 249 -14.28 4.31 1.37
C ARG A 249 -14.21 5.82 1.21
N ILE A 250 -13.98 6.30 -0.02
CA ILE A 250 -13.99 7.72 -0.36
C ILE A 250 -15.34 8.33 -0.02
N TYR A 251 -16.44 7.67 -0.38
CA TYR A 251 -17.78 8.18 -0.06
C TYR A 251 -17.97 8.40 1.45
N SER A 252 -17.66 7.40 2.28
CA SER A 252 -17.80 7.51 3.73
C SER A 252 -16.84 8.53 4.34
N GLU A 253 -15.60 8.58 3.88
CA GLU A 253 -14.59 9.51 4.41
C GLU A 253 -14.90 10.96 4.05
N GLU A 254 -15.42 11.24 2.85
CA GLU A 254 -15.77 12.60 2.46
C GLU A 254 -16.95 13.16 3.28
N ILE A 255 -17.89 12.31 3.73
CA ILE A 255 -18.93 12.73 4.70
C ILE A 255 -18.26 13.24 5.97
N THR A 256 -17.34 12.46 6.53
CA THR A 256 -16.66 12.83 7.77
C THR A 256 -15.74 14.05 7.61
N LEU A 257 -15.10 14.21 6.44
CA LEU A 257 -14.30 15.40 6.14
C LEU A 257 -15.16 16.66 6.02
N ILE A 258 -16.39 16.55 5.49
CA ILE A 258 -17.37 17.64 5.51
C ILE A 258 -17.79 17.94 6.96
N ASP A 259 -18.04 16.93 7.79
CA ASP A 259 -18.35 17.15 9.21
C ASP A 259 -17.20 17.86 9.95
N PHE A 260 -15.94 17.60 9.57
CA PHE A 260 -14.76 18.18 10.22
C PHE A 260 -14.41 19.60 9.76
N PHE A 261 -14.66 19.92 8.49
CA PHE A 261 -14.14 21.13 7.84
C PHE A 261 -15.21 21.97 7.12
N GLY A 262 -16.44 21.48 7.01
CA GLY A 262 -17.59 22.17 6.42
C GLY A 262 -17.30 22.73 5.02
N GLU A 263 -17.59 24.02 4.86
CA GLU A 263 -17.42 24.79 3.63
C GLU A 263 -16.00 24.75 3.04
N ASP A 264 -14.97 24.58 3.88
CA ASP A 264 -13.60 24.48 3.37
C ASP A 264 -13.40 23.21 2.53
N TYR A 265 -14.03 22.10 2.94
CA TYR A 265 -13.98 20.86 2.19
C TYR A 265 -14.85 20.91 0.94
N LEU A 266 -16.03 21.53 1.02
CA LEU A 266 -16.91 21.70 -0.15
C LEU A 266 -16.22 22.51 -1.25
N ARG A 267 -15.62 23.66 -0.90
CA ARG A 267 -14.82 24.48 -1.83
C ARG A 267 -13.60 23.73 -2.39
N TYR A 268 -13.07 22.77 -1.65
CA TYR A 268 -12.00 21.91 -2.14
C TYR A 268 -12.51 20.85 -3.12
N GLN A 269 -13.67 20.24 -2.84
CA GLN A 269 -14.35 19.28 -3.74
C GLN A 269 -14.70 19.87 -5.11
N GLU A 270 -15.09 21.15 -5.16
CA GLU A 270 -15.41 21.85 -6.42
C GLU A 270 -14.19 22.01 -7.34
N ARG A 271 -13.00 22.19 -6.76
CA ARG A 271 -11.78 22.55 -7.51
C ARG A 271 -10.89 21.38 -7.85
N VAL A 272 -10.92 20.33 -7.03
CA VAL A 272 -9.96 19.22 -7.09
C VAL A 272 -10.72 17.91 -7.22
N PRO A 273 -10.45 17.06 -8.23
CA PRO A 273 -11.15 15.78 -8.42
C PRO A 273 -10.80 14.77 -7.33
N SER A 274 -11.64 13.75 -7.12
CA SER A 274 -11.37 12.68 -6.16
C SER A 274 -10.02 11.97 -6.41
N GLY A 275 -9.74 11.65 -7.68
CA GLY A 275 -8.47 11.08 -8.15
C GLY A 275 -8.61 9.69 -8.75
N VAL A 276 -9.32 8.79 -8.08
CA VAL A 276 -9.59 7.45 -8.63
C VAL A 276 -10.59 7.57 -9.79
N PRO A 277 -10.32 6.97 -10.97
CA PRO A 277 -11.18 7.15 -12.15
C PRO A 277 -12.63 6.81 -11.87
N PHE A 278 -13.56 7.64 -12.36
CA PHE A 278 -15.02 7.47 -12.22
C PHE A 278 -15.58 7.53 -10.80
N ILE A 279 -14.78 7.86 -9.78
CA ILE A 279 -15.25 8.06 -8.40
C ILE A 279 -15.41 9.56 -8.16
N LYS A 280 -16.64 10.01 -7.90
CA LYS A 280 -16.93 11.43 -7.59
C LYS A 280 -16.79 11.76 -6.11
N GLY A 281 -16.94 10.76 -5.24
CA GLY A 281 -17.01 10.93 -3.78
C GLY A 281 -18.41 11.32 -3.31
N PHE A 282 -18.52 11.88 -2.11
CA PHE A 282 -19.80 12.32 -1.56
C PHE A 282 -20.21 13.64 -2.22
N GLN A 283 -21.46 13.74 -2.66
CA GLN A 283 -22.03 14.94 -3.28
C GLN A 283 -23.19 15.40 -2.41
N VAL A 284 -23.10 16.62 -1.87
CA VAL A 284 -24.23 17.22 -1.15
C VAL A 284 -25.30 17.55 -2.19
N SER A 285 -26.42 16.84 -2.16
CA SER A 285 -27.61 17.26 -2.90
C SER A 285 -28.23 18.44 -2.14
N LEU A 286 -28.01 19.66 -2.63
CA LEU A 286 -28.84 20.79 -2.23
C LEU A 286 -30.27 20.47 -2.70
N GLN A 287 -31.15 20.10 -1.75
CA GLN A 287 -32.58 20.26 -2.02
C GLN A 287 -32.79 21.77 -2.19
N PRO A 288 -33.43 22.24 -3.27
CA PRO A 288 -33.87 23.62 -3.30
C PRO A 288 -34.78 23.79 -2.08
N GLU A 289 -34.40 24.69 -1.18
CA GLU A 289 -35.30 25.17 -0.13
C GLU A 289 -36.61 25.53 -0.84
N LEU A 290 -37.71 24.92 -0.41
CA LEU A 290 -39.04 25.34 -0.80
C LEU A 290 -39.10 26.82 -0.47
N GLU A 291 -39.01 27.67 -1.50
CA GLU A 291 -39.32 29.09 -1.40
C GLU A 291 -40.64 29.18 -0.65
N SER A 292 -40.58 29.85 0.50
CA SER A 292 -41.67 30.10 1.42
C SER A 292 -42.96 30.45 0.65
N GLU A 293 -43.96 29.57 0.74
CA GLU A 293 -45.35 29.81 0.34
C GLU A 293 -46.06 30.88 1.21
N ASP A 294 -45.32 31.75 1.91
CA ASP A 294 -45.88 32.75 2.82
C ASP A 294 -46.06 34.14 2.18
N GLU A 295 -45.61 34.38 0.94
CA GLU A 295 -45.83 35.67 0.25
C GLU A 295 -47.15 35.76 -0.55
N GLU A 296 -47.95 34.68 -0.66
CA GLU A 296 -49.21 34.71 -1.40
C GLU A 296 -50.46 35.00 -0.53
N SER A 297 -50.30 35.08 0.81
CA SER A 297 -51.43 35.45 1.69
C SER A 297 -51.69 36.95 1.81
N ASP A 298 -50.72 37.81 1.47
CA ASP A 298 -50.85 39.29 1.55
C ASP A 298 -51.40 39.95 0.27
N ARG A 299 -51.66 39.18 -0.81
CA ARG A 299 -52.20 39.71 -2.08
C ARG A 299 -53.70 39.50 -2.29
N ASN A 300 -54.38 38.78 -1.40
CA ASN A 300 -55.81 38.47 -1.56
C ASN A 300 -56.76 39.24 -0.62
N GLU A 301 -56.28 40.26 0.10
CA GLU A 301 -57.13 41.12 0.95
C GLU A 301 -57.37 42.54 0.40
N SER A 302 -56.95 42.84 -0.84
CA SER A 302 -57.01 44.22 -1.38
C SER A 302 -57.84 44.45 -2.65
N ASP A 303 -58.68 43.51 -3.08
CA ASP A 303 -59.67 43.71 -4.16
C ASP A 303 -61.12 43.45 -3.73
#